data_AF-D8U0Z3-F1
#
_entry.id   AF-D8U0Z3-F1
#
_cell.length_a   1.000
_cell.length_b   1.000
_cell.length_c   1.000
_cell.angle_alpha   90.00
_cell.angle_beta   90.00
_cell.angle_gamma   90.00
#
_symmetry.space_group_name_H-M   'P 1'
#
loop_
_entity.id
_entity.type
_entity.pdbx_description
1 polymer ?
#
loop_
_entity_poly.entity_id
_entity_poly.type
_entity_poly.pdbx_seq_one_letter_code
_entity_poly.pdbx_strand_id
1 'polypeptide(L)'
;MGTSSWMSGSGGAAAATSPGGKMQEDEAPPAPPAGGPMERIPILPPRHRHQLPLPRDVSKSLWRTAEELAAAGKLLRLQVGKSGVTRALMARAGHLLEHHQLIRVSLLQNCLLDVRFVAWLAENALDCQCIKVKGRTATLFSSSDTSIYGGCGDHPAFQSIGTNGWAGSSSISRSILGVTSSTAAHVISRGATVA
;
A
#
# COMPACT_ATOMS: atom_id res chain seq x y z
N MET A 1 -7.13 49.95 -9.45
CA MET A 1 -7.54 50.06 -10.87
C MET A 1 -6.27 50.20 -11.68
N GLY A 2 -5.81 49.13 -12.32
CA GLY A 2 -4.59 49.11 -13.12
C GLY A 2 -4.87 48.37 -14.42
N THR A 3 -5.05 49.14 -15.49
CA THR A 3 -5.22 48.67 -16.87
C THR A 3 -3.87 48.70 -17.57
N SER A 4 -3.57 47.65 -18.33
CA SER A 4 -2.62 47.58 -19.45
C SER A 4 -2.24 46.11 -19.66
N SER A 5 -1.96 45.61 -20.85
CA SER A 5 -2.11 46.11 -22.22
C SER A 5 -1.94 44.87 -23.09
N TRP A 6 -2.81 44.70 -24.08
CA TRP A 6 -2.64 43.72 -25.13
C TRP A 6 -1.43 44.08 -25.99
N MET A 7 -0.66 43.07 -26.42
CA MET A 7 0.20 43.17 -27.60
C MET A 7 -0.14 42.03 -28.54
N SER A 8 -0.75 42.43 -29.66
CA SER A 8 -0.96 41.66 -30.87
C SER A 8 0.37 41.30 -31.53
N GLY A 9 0.52 40.04 -31.92
CA GLY A 9 1.58 39.58 -32.82
C GLY A 9 0.95 39.01 -34.09
N SER A 10 0.84 39.85 -35.12
CA SER A 10 0.42 39.50 -36.48
C SER A 10 1.65 39.21 -37.35
N GLY A 11 1.57 38.18 -38.20
CA GLY A 11 2.39 38.13 -39.41
C GLY A 11 2.78 36.72 -39.87
N GLY A 12 2.47 36.39 -41.12
CA GLY A 12 3.18 35.35 -41.85
C GLY A 12 2.30 34.46 -42.75
N ALA A 13 1.70 35.04 -43.80
CA ALA A 13 1.19 34.27 -44.93
C ALA A 13 2.33 34.02 -45.93
N ALA A 14 2.52 32.76 -46.34
CA ALA A 14 3.25 32.42 -47.57
C ALA A 14 2.62 31.16 -48.17
N ALA A 15 1.93 31.36 -49.30
CA ALA A 15 1.48 30.31 -50.19
C ALA A 15 2.64 29.90 -51.11
N ALA A 16 2.85 28.59 -51.28
CA ALA A 16 3.60 28.06 -52.40
C ALA A 16 3.03 26.68 -52.75
N THR A 17 2.24 26.66 -53.82
CA THR A 17 1.77 25.46 -54.51
C THR A 17 2.83 25.00 -55.50
N SER A 18 3.19 23.73 -55.51
CA SER A 18 3.60 23.03 -56.73
C SER A 18 3.31 21.52 -56.64
N PRO A 19 2.82 20.90 -57.74
CA PRO A 19 2.45 19.49 -57.81
C PRO A 19 3.57 18.64 -58.41
N GLY A 20 3.71 17.39 -57.98
CA GLY A 20 4.66 16.46 -58.61
C GLY A 20 4.78 15.17 -57.82
N GLY A 21 4.10 14.13 -58.30
CA GLY A 21 3.93 12.86 -57.59
C GLY A 21 5.17 11.96 -57.48
N LYS A 22 4.98 10.94 -56.64
CA LYS A 22 5.54 9.58 -56.64
C LYS A 22 4.73 8.85 -55.56
N MET A 23 3.74 8.05 -55.94
CA MET A 23 3.86 6.59 -56.00
C MET A 23 4.50 6.01 -54.74
N GLN A 24 3.62 5.50 -53.87
CA GLN A 24 3.71 4.18 -53.25
C GLN A 24 4.81 3.98 -52.20
N GLU A 25 4.43 4.18 -50.94
CA GLU A 25 4.75 3.26 -49.85
C GLU A 25 3.59 3.28 -48.86
N ASP A 26 2.95 2.12 -48.73
CA ASP A 26 1.95 1.77 -47.73
C ASP A 26 2.68 1.69 -46.38
N GLU A 27 3.03 2.84 -45.82
CA GLU A 27 3.63 2.91 -44.49
C GLU A 27 2.49 2.81 -43.47
N ALA A 28 2.29 1.57 -43.00
CA ALA A 28 1.36 1.22 -41.95
C ALA A 28 1.40 2.25 -40.81
N PRO A 29 0.24 2.61 -40.22
CA PRO A 29 0.18 3.57 -39.13
C PRO A 29 1.18 3.16 -38.04
N PRO A 30 2.00 4.10 -37.52
CA PRO A 30 2.94 3.78 -36.45
C PRO A 30 2.15 3.15 -35.32
N ALA A 31 2.55 1.93 -34.96
CA ALA A 31 1.90 1.18 -33.89
C ALA A 31 1.73 2.11 -32.67
N PRO A 32 0.56 2.09 -32.02
CA PRO A 32 0.34 2.86 -30.82
C PRO A 32 1.48 2.58 -29.84
N PRO A 33 2.05 3.60 -29.18
CA PRO A 33 3.16 3.41 -28.25
C PRO A 33 2.75 2.34 -27.22
N ALA A 34 3.45 1.21 -27.29
CA ALA A 34 3.24 0.11 -26.37
C ALA A 34 3.53 0.60 -24.95
N GLY A 35 2.47 0.76 -24.16
CA GLY A 35 2.54 0.90 -22.71
C GLY A 35 2.88 2.30 -22.22
N GLY A 36 1.85 3.13 -22.02
CA GLY A 36 1.94 4.17 -20.99
C GLY A 36 2.28 3.54 -19.63
N PRO A 37 2.90 4.27 -18.69
CA PRO A 37 3.38 3.75 -17.40
C PRO A 37 2.22 3.51 -16.40
N MET A 38 1.12 2.92 -16.85
CA MET A 38 0.36 2.04 -15.98
C MET A 38 1.17 0.75 -15.89
N GLU A 39 2.19 0.78 -15.03
CA GLU A 39 2.70 -0.43 -14.39
C GLU A 39 1.44 -1.13 -13.86
N ARG A 40 0.94 -2.12 -14.63
CA ARG A 40 -0.25 -2.87 -14.28
C ARG A 40 0.06 -3.40 -12.90
N ILE A 41 -0.57 -2.85 -11.88
CA ILE A 41 -0.50 -3.41 -10.54
C ILE A 41 -0.92 -4.86 -10.79
N PRO A 42 -0.02 -5.85 -10.65
CA PRO A 42 -0.43 -7.22 -10.78
C PRO A 42 -1.54 -7.35 -9.77
N ILE A 43 -2.75 -7.67 -10.24
CA ILE A 43 -3.92 -7.86 -9.38
C ILE A 43 -3.43 -8.89 -8.38
N LEU A 44 -3.13 -8.41 -7.16
CA LEU A 44 -2.66 -9.30 -6.11
C LEU A 44 -3.78 -10.33 -5.98
N PRO A 45 -3.44 -11.64 -5.93
CA PRO A 45 -4.45 -12.66 -5.79
C PRO A 45 -5.37 -12.24 -4.63
N PRO A 46 -6.70 -12.29 -4.80
CA PRO A 46 -7.63 -11.84 -3.78
C PRO A 46 -7.25 -12.52 -2.47
N ARG A 47 -6.67 -11.77 -1.53
CA ARG A 47 -6.48 -12.34 -0.21
C ARG A 47 -7.86 -12.55 0.35
N HIS A 48 -8.10 -13.75 0.88
CA HIS A 48 -9.35 -14.01 1.56
C HIS A 48 -9.46 -13.00 2.68
N ARG A 49 -10.43 -12.08 2.59
CA ARG A 49 -10.69 -11.11 3.64
C ARG A 49 -10.95 -11.88 4.94
N HIS A 50 -9.94 -11.95 5.80
CA HIS A 50 -10.05 -12.62 7.08
C HIS A 50 -10.75 -11.72 8.11
N GLN A 51 -10.87 -10.42 7.83
CA GLN A 51 -11.42 -9.45 8.75
C GLN A 51 -12.93 -9.20 8.50
N LEU A 52 -13.73 -9.50 9.53
CA LEU A 52 -15.14 -9.15 9.57
C LEU A 52 -15.32 -7.63 9.64
N PRO A 53 -16.40 -7.07 9.06
CA PRO A 53 -16.71 -5.67 9.22
C PRO A 53 -16.76 -5.27 10.71
N LEU A 54 -15.88 -4.36 11.12
CA LEU A 54 -15.86 -3.77 12.46
C LEU A 54 -17.23 -3.23 12.88
N PRO A 55 -17.69 -3.57 14.10
CA PRO A 55 -18.87 -2.94 14.70
C PRO A 55 -18.71 -1.42 14.77
N ARG A 56 -19.83 -0.70 14.59
CA ARG A 56 -19.83 0.78 14.54
C ARG A 56 -19.21 1.42 15.78
N ASP A 57 -19.40 0.83 16.95
CA ASP A 57 -18.91 1.39 18.21
C ASP A 57 -17.39 1.22 18.37
N VAL A 58 -16.85 0.08 17.94
CA VAL A 58 -15.40 -0.15 17.88
C VAL A 58 -14.75 0.83 16.89
N SER A 59 -15.35 1.03 15.71
CA SER A 59 -14.89 2.00 14.72
C SER A 59 -14.86 3.43 15.26
N LYS A 60 -15.85 3.85 16.06
CA LYS A 60 -15.85 5.17 16.72
C LYS A 60 -14.72 5.30 17.74
N SER A 61 -14.48 4.25 18.53
CA SER A 61 -13.40 4.23 19.52
C SER A 61 -12.03 4.33 18.84
N LEU A 62 -11.77 3.48 17.85
CA LEU A 62 -10.53 3.49 17.06
C LEU A 62 -10.31 4.83 16.35
N TRP A 63 -11.38 5.47 15.88
CA TRP A 63 -11.29 6.81 15.31
C TRP A 63 -10.83 7.86 16.34
N ARG A 64 -11.33 7.82 17.57
CA ARG A 64 -10.89 8.74 18.63
C ARG A 64 -9.42 8.52 18.96
N THR A 65 -9.01 7.27 19.14
CA THR A 65 -7.60 6.91 19.35
C THR A 65 -6.72 7.37 18.20
N ALA A 66 -7.18 7.24 16.95
CA ALA A 66 -6.43 7.73 15.79
C ALA A 66 -6.28 9.27 15.79
N GLU A 67 -7.31 10.03 16.18
CA GLU A 67 -7.20 11.48 16.31
C GLU A 67 -6.28 11.89 17.47
N GLU A 68 -6.31 11.19 18.60
CA GLU A 68 -5.40 11.41 19.72
C GLU A 68 -3.93 11.16 19.32
N LEU A 69 -3.66 10.04 18.63
CA LEU A 69 -2.32 9.73 18.10
C LEU A 69 -1.88 10.74 17.03
N ALA A 70 -2.80 11.23 16.21
CA ALA A 70 -2.51 12.26 15.22
C ALA A 70 -2.20 13.61 15.88
N ALA A 71 -2.94 14.00 16.92
CA ALA A 71 -2.68 15.20 17.70
C ALA A 71 -1.35 15.13 18.45
N ALA A 72 -0.97 13.95 18.93
CA ALA A 72 0.32 13.68 19.54
C ALA A 72 1.48 13.56 18.53
N GLY A 73 1.20 13.59 17.21
CA GLY A 73 2.21 13.40 16.16
C GLY A 73 2.81 11.99 16.09
N LYS A 74 2.18 11.00 16.74
CA LYS A 74 2.62 9.60 16.79
C LYS A 74 1.98 8.71 15.72
N LEU A 75 0.90 9.18 15.09
CA LEU A 75 0.23 8.43 14.04
C LEU A 75 1.04 8.47 12.74
N LEU A 76 1.35 7.31 12.18
CA LEU A 76 2.03 7.23 10.90
C LEU A 76 1.15 7.69 9.75
N ARG A 77 1.77 8.47 8.86
CA ARG A 77 1.10 9.07 7.72
C ARG A 77 1.77 8.66 6.42
N LEU A 78 0.98 8.07 5.51
CA LEU A 78 1.40 7.78 4.14
C LEU A 78 0.80 8.80 3.19
N GLN A 79 1.58 9.25 2.22
CA GLN A 79 1.15 10.25 1.26
C GLN A 79 1.13 9.67 -0.16
N VAL A 80 0.00 9.85 -0.85
CA VAL A 80 -0.22 9.37 -2.22
C VAL A 80 -0.05 10.55 -3.17
N GLY A 81 0.92 10.44 -4.08
CA GLY A 81 1.28 11.50 -5.03
C GLY A 81 0.54 11.42 -6.37
N LYS A 82 1.12 12.11 -7.37
CA LYS A 82 0.60 12.14 -8.76
C LYS A 82 0.65 10.76 -9.43
N SER A 83 1.61 9.92 -9.06
CA SER A 83 1.72 8.53 -9.52
C SER A 83 0.59 7.63 -8.99
N GLY A 84 -0.23 8.13 -8.05
CA GLY A 84 -1.34 7.37 -7.48
C GLY A 84 -0.86 6.24 -6.58
N VAL A 85 -1.62 5.15 -6.59
CA VAL A 85 -1.31 3.94 -5.83
C VAL A 85 -0.31 3.10 -6.62
N THR A 86 0.89 2.94 -6.08
CA THR A 86 1.94 2.08 -6.66
C THR A 86 2.18 0.85 -5.79
N ARG A 87 2.82 -0.18 -6.35
CA ARG A 87 3.20 -1.39 -5.59
C ARG A 87 4.11 -1.06 -4.41
N ALA A 88 5.09 -0.17 -4.60
CA ALA A 88 5.99 0.26 -3.53
C ALA A 88 5.28 1.03 -2.41
N LEU A 89 4.20 1.77 -2.73
CA LEU A 89 3.36 2.40 -1.72
C LEU A 89 2.59 1.34 -0.92
N MET A 90 2.00 0.36 -1.60
CA MET A 90 1.22 -0.71 -0.94
C MET A 90 2.09 -1.62 -0.09
N ALA A 91 3.31 -1.97 -0.54
CA ALA A 91 4.26 -2.73 0.26
C ALA A 91 4.67 -1.98 1.54
N ARG A 92 4.91 -0.66 1.45
CA ARG A 92 5.16 0.17 2.63
C ARG A 92 3.95 0.24 3.55
N ALA A 93 2.75 0.36 3.00
CA ALA A 93 1.52 0.35 3.80
C ALA A 93 1.31 -0.97 4.54
N GLY A 94 1.59 -2.11 3.90
CA GLY A 94 1.60 -3.43 4.55
C GLY A 94 2.58 -3.49 5.72
N HIS A 95 3.85 -3.14 5.47
CA HIS A 95 4.87 -3.11 6.53
C HIS A 95 4.49 -2.18 7.68
N LEU A 96 3.92 -1.00 7.40
CA LEU A 96 3.47 -0.11 8.47
C LEU A 96 2.27 -0.68 9.25
N LEU A 97 1.34 -1.37 8.57
CA LEU A 97 0.19 -2.02 9.22
C LEU A 97 0.58 -3.22 10.09
N GLU A 98 1.69 -3.88 9.77
CA GLU A 98 2.26 -4.98 10.57
C GLU A 98 2.81 -4.47 11.91
N HIS A 99 3.52 -3.34 11.91
CA HIS A 99 4.09 -2.76 13.14
C HIS A 99 3.13 -1.83 13.86
N HIS A 100 2.20 -1.22 13.13
CA HIS A 100 1.25 -0.25 13.65
C HIS A 100 -0.16 -0.63 13.20
N GLN A 101 -1.02 -0.90 14.17
CA GLN A 101 -2.41 -1.26 13.89
C GLN A 101 -3.20 -0.14 13.20
N LEU A 102 -2.73 1.12 13.28
CA LEU A 102 -3.40 2.30 12.71
C LEU A 102 -2.46 3.12 11.85
N ILE A 103 -2.89 3.40 10.61
CA ILE A 103 -2.19 4.30 9.69
C ILE A 103 -3.16 5.30 9.06
N ARG A 104 -2.64 6.46 8.66
CA ARG A 104 -3.41 7.48 7.93
C ARG A 104 -2.85 7.67 6.53
N VAL A 105 -3.64 7.38 5.52
CA VAL A 105 -3.30 7.61 4.11
C VAL A 105 -3.86 8.96 3.70
N SER A 106 -3.03 9.82 3.11
CA SER A 106 -3.38 11.17 2.66
C SER A 106 -3.10 11.35 1.19
N LEU A 107 -4.10 11.74 0.42
CA LEU A 107 -3.96 12.01 -1.00
C LEU A 107 -3.52 13.46 -1.20
N LEU A 108 -2.46 13.65 -2.00
CA LEU A 108 -2.04 14.97 -2.46
C LEU A 108 -3.09 15.61 -3.36
N GLN A 109 -3.04 16.93 -3.45
CA GLN A 109 -3.97 17.69 -4.28
C GLN A 109 -3.90 17.30 -5.77
N ASN A 110 -2.71 16.93 -6.23
CA ASN A 110 -2.40 16.51 -7.60
C ASN A 110 -2.74 15.04 -7.90
N CYS A 111 -3.26 14.30 -6.92
CA CYS A 111 -3.70 12.93 -7.13
C CYS A 111 -5.12 12.95 -7.74
N LEU A 112 -5.29 12.31 -8.91
CA LEU A 112 -6.57 12.20 -9.61
C LEU A 112 -7.45 11.05 -9.08
N LEU A 113 -6.94 10.24 -8.14
CA LEU A 113 -7.68 9.14 -7.56
C LEU A 113 -8.62 9.63 -6.45
N ASP A 114 -9.78 8.99 -6.35
CA ASP A 114 -10.69 9.21 -5.22
C ASP A 114 -10.16 8.51 -3.95
N VAL A 115 -10.29 9.18 -2.80
CA VAL A 115 -9.85 8.65 -1.50
C VAL A 115 -10.61 7.37 -1.14
N ARG A 116 -11.89 7.26 -1.53
CA ARG A 116 -12.69 6.05 -1.28
C ARG A 116 -12.20 4.89 -2.13
N PHE A 117 -11.82 5.15 -3.38
CA PHE A 117 -11.22 4.14 -4.24
C PHE A 117 -9.87 3.67 -3.70
N VAL A 118 -9.01 4.59 -3.24
CA VAL A 118 -7.73 4.24 -2.62
C VAL A 118 -7.93 3.43 -1.34
N ALA A 119 -8.90 3.81 -0.49
CA ALA A 119 -9.23 3.06 0.71
C ALA A 119 -9.72 1.65 0.36
N TRP A 120 -10.68 1.52 -0.55
CA TRP A 120 -11.17 0.22 -1.02
C TRP A 120 -10.04 -0.63 -1.60
N LEU A 121 -9.15 -0.05 -2.40
CA LEU A 121 -8.02 -0.78 -2.96
C LEU A 121 -7.06 -1.26 -1.87
N ALA A 122 -6.78 -0.43 -0.85
CA ALA A 122 -5.98 -0.82 0.30
C ALA A 122 -6.63 -1.94 1.13
N GLU A 123 -7.94 -1.88 1.36
CA GLU A 123 -8.70 -2.94 2.06
C GLU A 123 -8.58 -4.29 1.36
N ASN A 124 -8.68 -4.30 0.02
CA ASN A 124 -8.58 -5.55 -0.75
C ASN A 124 -7.13 -6.05 -0.90
N ALA A 125 -6.15 -5.15 -0.88
CA ALA A 125 -4.75 -5.52 -1.07
C ALA A 125 -4.05 -5.94 0.22
N LEU A 126 -4.43 -5.36 1.38
CA LEU A 126 -3.72 -5.49 2.65
C LEU A 126 -4.55 -6.15 3.76
N ASP A 127 -5.76 -6.64 3.44
CA ASP A 127 -6.72 -7.20 4.41
C ASP A 127 -7.04 -6.27 5.60
N CYS A 128 -6.94 -4.96 5.38
CA CYS A 128 -7.25 -3.95 6.39
C CYS A 128 -8.68 -3.43 6.24
N GLN A 129 -9.13 -2.65 7.23
CA GLN A 129 -10.44 -1.99 7.19
C GLN A 129 -10.33 -0.47 7.27
N CYS A 130 -11.08 0.23 6.42
CA CYS A 130 -11.20 1.68 6.50
C CYS A 130 -12.20 2.07 7.59
N ILE A 131 -11.70 2.73 8.64
CA ILE A 131 -12.55 3.22 9.74
C ILE A 131 -13.34 4.43 9.30
N LYS A 132 -12.64 5.40 8.70
CA LYS A 132 -13.21 6.69 8.35
C LYS A 132 -12.40 7.39 7.27
N VAL A 133 -13.14 8.06 6.39
CA VAL A 133 -12.60 8.99 5.41
C VAL A 133 -12.94 10.41 5.85
N LYS A 134 -11.93 11.29 5.91
CA LYS A 134 -12.05 12.72 6.25
C LYS A 134 -11.34 13.54 5.18
N GLY A 135 -12.11 14.22 4.33
CA GLY A 135 -11.57 14.98 3.19
C GLY A 135 -10.77 14.08 2.25
N ARG A 136 -9.49 14.42 2.02
CA ARG A 136 -8.55 13.62 1.20
C ARG A 136 -7.72 12.63 2.01
N THR A 137 -8.14 12.31 3.23
CA THR A 137 -7.44 11.37 4.11
C THR A 137 -8.33 10.21 4.49
N ALA A 138 -7.77 9.00 4.51
CA ALA A 138 -8.41 7.79 4.97
C ALA A 138 -7.61 7.21 6.14
N THR A 139 -8.29 6.84 7.22
CA THR A 139 -7.69 6.10 8.33
C THR A 139 -7.99 4.62 8.13
N LEU A 140 -6.92 3.81 8.08
CA LEU A 140 -6.98 2.37 7.93
C LEU A 140 -6.56 1.71 9.24
N PHE A 141 -7.21 0.60 9.56
CA PHE A 141 -6.92 -0.24 10.70
C PHE A 141 -6.72 -1.67 10.27
N SER A 142 -5.72 -2.33 10.85
CA SER A 142 -5.56 -3.77 10.73
C SER A 142 -5.70 -4.40 12.11
N SER A 143 -6.52 -5.45 12.20
CA SER A 143 -6.62 -6.29 13.40
C SER A 143 -5.56 -7.38 13.42
N SER A 144 -4.62 -7.37 12.46
CA SER A 144 -3.55 -8.36 12.37
C SER A 144 -2.64 -8.28 13.61
N ASP A 145 -2.97 -9.07 14.62
CA ASP A 145 -2.02 -9.58 15.64
C ASP A 145 -1.06 -10.62 15.01
N THR A 146 -1.25 -10.89 13.73
CA THR A 146 -0.50 -11.84 12.96
C THR A 146 0.88 -11.32 12.64
N SER A 147 1.83 -11.73 13.47
CA SER A 147 3.25 -11.96 13.18
C SER A 147 3.47 -12.94 11.99
N ILE A 148 2.61 -12.95 10.97
CA ILE A 148 2.66 -13.83 9.78
C ILE A 148 3.63 -13.26 8.72
N TYR A 149 4.76 -12.73 9.17
CA TYR A 149 6.02 -12.81 8.43
C TYR A 149 7.06 -13.68 9.17
N GLY A 150 6.63 -14.43 10.20
CA GLY A 150 7.45 -15.35 10.97
C GLY A 150 7.26 -16.85 10.66
N GLY A 151 6.39 -17.27 9.74
CA GLY A 151 6.24 -18.71 9.46
C GLY A 151 5.25 -19.09 8.37
N CYS A 152 5.67 -20.07 7.57
CA CYS A 152 5.10 -20.58 6.30
C CYS A 152 5.24 -19.61 5.12
N GLY A 153 6.11 -19.82 4.13
CA GLY A 153 6.60 -21.10 3.61
C GLY A 153 6.34 -21.06 2.11
N ASP A 154 7.43 -21.13 1.33
CA ASP A 154 7.44 -21.47 -0.08
C ASP A 154 6.78 -20.46 -1.05
N HIS A 155 7.63 -19.66 -1.69
CA HIS A 155 7.41 -19.21 -3.06
C HIS A 155 7.97 -20.29 -4.03
N PRO A 156 7.19 -21.27 -4.53
CA PRO A 156 7.57 -21.97 -5.74
C PRO A 156 6.91 -21.24 -6.91
N ALA A 157 7.68 -20.39 -7.60
CA ALA A 157 7.53 -20.06 -9.04
C ALA A 157 8.09 -18.66 -9.34
N PHE A 158 9.42 -18.53 -9.23
CA PHE A 158 10.15 -17.86 -10.29
C PHE A 158 11.21 -18.85 -10.75
N GLN A 159 10.78 -19.86 -11.51
CA GLN A 159 11.73 -20.64 -12.30
C GLN A 159 12.32 -19.68 -13.32
N SER A 160 13.53 -19.22 -13.02
CA SER A 160 14.46 -18.79 -14.04
C SER A 160 14.51 -19.87 -15.10
N ILE A 161 14.17 -19.49 -16.33
CA ILE A 161 14.49 -20.30 -17.50
C ILE A 161 16.00 -20.49 -17.50
N GLY A 162 16.42 -21.74 -17.34
CA GLY A 162 17.68 -22.34 -17.81
C GLY A 162 18.98 -21.60 -17.52
N THR A 163 19.83 -22.19 -16.68
CA THR A 163 20.89 -23.11 -17.16
C THR A 163 21.68 -23.69 -15.97
N ASN A 164 21.60 -25.01 -15.88
CA ASN A 164 22.67 -25.96 -15.53
C ASN A 164 23.34 -25.89 -14.15
N GLY A 165 22.92 -26.82 -13.28
CA GLY A 165 23.83 -27.74 -12.60
C GLY A 165 24.45 -27.30 -11.28
N TRP A 166 24.00 -27.90 -10.18
CA TRP A 166 24.88 -28.69 -9.32
C TRP A 166 24.06 -29.47 -8.27
N ALA A 167 24.40 -30.75 -8.13
CA ALA A 167 23.93 -31.67 -7.10
C ALA A 167 24.40 -31.28 -5.68
N GLY A 168 23.65 -31.69 -4.65
CA GLY A 168 24.14 -31.65 -3.27
C GLY A 168 23.10 -31.99 -2.21
N SER A 169 22.90 -33.28 -1.97
CA SER A 169 22.14 -33.87 -0.85
C SER A 169 22.80 -33.63 0.52
N SER A 170 22.00 -33.44 1.58
CA SER A 170 22.14 -33.97 2.97
C SER A 170 21.25 -33.13 3.90
N SER A 171 20.16 -33.62 4.49
CA SER A 171 20.01 -34.60 5.58
C SER A 171 20.84 -34.26 6.82
N ILE A 172 20.19 -33.92 7.95
CA ILE A 172 20.50 -34.36 9.32
C ILE A 172 19.32 -34.01 10.24
N SER A 173 18.82 -35.04 10.92
CA SER A 173 17.85 -35.05 12.01
C SER A 173 18.54 -34.87 13.37
N ARG A 174 17.89 -34.23 14.37
CA ARG A 174 18.09 -34.49 15.82
C ARG A 174 16.83 -34.18 16.64
N SER A 175 16.05 -35.23 16.91
CA SER A 175 15.85 -35.87 18.21
C SER A 175 15.69 -35.03 19.51
N ILE A 176 14.48 -34.93 20.09
CA ILE A 176 13.81 -35.64 21.25
C ILE A 176 14.20 -35.23 22.70
N LEU A 177 13.14 -35.14 23.53
CA LEU A 177 13.02 -35.20 25.01
C LEU A 177 13.47 -33.93 25.77
N GLY A 178 12.71 -33.33 26.69
CA GLY A 178 11.65 -33.81 27.58
C GLY A 178 12.04 -33.47 29.03
N VAL A 179 11.05 -33.31 29.93
CA VAL A 179 11.12 -33.44 31.41
C VAL A 179 11.01 -32.16 32.30
N THR A 180 9.78 -31.97 32.77
CA THR A 180 9.27 -31.74 34.16
C THR A 180 9.64 -30.53 35.04
N SER A 181 8.58 -29.77 35.38
CA SER A 181 8.10 -29.27 36.70
C SER A 181 9.04 -29.18 37.93
N SER A 182 9.02 -28.02 38.62
CA SER A 182 8.86 -27.90 40.09
C SER A 182 8.66 -26.42 40.48
N THR A 183 7.55 -25.97 41.10
CA THR A 183 7.14 -26.01 42.53
C THR A 183 7.72 -24.88 43.41
N ALA A 184 6.81 -23.97 43.80
CA ALA A 184 6.59 -23.28 45.09
C ALA A 184 7.68 -22.45 45.83
N ALA A 185 7.26 -21.24 46.25
CA ALA A 185 7.36 -20.64 47.61
C ALA A 185 6.83 -19.19 47.51
N HIS A 186 5.68 -18.75 48.03
CA HIS A 186 5.17 -18.61 49.41
C HIS A 186 5.90 -17.54 50.26
N VAL A 187 5.10 -16.78 51.05
CA VAL A 187 5.40 -16.07 52.34
C VAL A 187 5.45 -14.52 52.26
N ILE A 188 4.37 -13.78 52.61
CA ILE A 188 3.99 -13.14 53.94
C ILE A 188 4.61 -11.71 54.06
N SER A 189 4.05 -10.62 54.61
CA SER A 189 2.97 -10.31 55.57
C SER A 189 2.67 -8.79 55.57
N ARG A 190 1.44 -8.42 55.97
CA ARG A 190 0.96 -7.34 56.90
C ARG A 190 1.77 -6.03 56.96
N GLY A 191 1.20 -4.83 56.98
CA GLY A 191 -0.13 -4.35 57.42
C GLY A 191 0.09 -3.08 58.26
N ALA A 192 -0.80 -2.09 58.21
CA ALA A 192 -0.96 -1.07 59.26
C ALA A 192 -2.19 -0.19 59.00
N THR A 193 -3.06 -0.17 60.00
CA THR A 193 -4.25 0.66 60.24
C THR A 193 -3.86 2.07 60.70
N VAL A 194 -4.87 2.92 60.97
CA VAL A 194 -4.94 4.17 61.78
C VAL A 194 -5.18 5.39 60.86
N ALA A 195 -6.20 6.23 61.03
CA ALA A 195 -7.37 6.33 61.91
C ALA A 195 -8.48 7.10 61.16
#